data_AF-A0A8J3GR29-F1
#
_entry.id   AF-A0A8J3GR29-F1
#
_cell.length_a   1.000
_cell.length_b   1.000
_cell.length_c   1.000
_cell.angle_alpha   90.00
_cell.angle_beta   90.00
_cell.angle_gamma   90.00
#
_symmetry.space_group_name_H-M   'P 1'
#
loop_
_entity.id
_entity.type
_entity.pdbx_description
1 polymer ?
#
loop_
_entity_poly.entity_id
_entity_poly.type
_entity_poly.pdbx_seq_one_letter_code
_entity_poly.pdbx_strand_id
1 'polypeptide(L)'
;MLPGVVEVRDQTGAWDAVGQTRALVLSDGGTVKETLTVVDPPRFAYDLSTFTGFFGHLVASGRSEWRVDPEREGSSIAWTYTFTAKPGWGLVVAAILRLAWAPYMRRVLPAIAASTTPRA
;
A
#
# COMPACT_ATOMS: atom_id res chain seq x y z
N MET A 1 17.79 4.96 2.10
CA MET A 1 16.69 4.36 1.30
C MET A 1 15.46 4.24 2.17
N LEU A 2 14.26 4.26 1.60
CA LEU A 2 13.05 3.93 2.38
C LEU A 2 13.04 2.44 2.72
N PRO A 3 12.58 2.04 3.92
CA PRO A 3 12.40 0.65 4.26
C PRO A 3 11.46 -0.04 3.26
N GLY A 4 11.94 -1.12 2.65
CA GLY A 4 11.14 -1.94 1.73
C GLY A 4 10.40 -3.05 2.49
N VAL A 5 9.30 -3.55 1.91
CA VAL A 5 8.61 -4.74 2.45
C VAL A 5 9.49 -5.97 2.19
N VAL A 6 9.78 -6.73 3.24
CA VAL A 6 10.61 -7.94 3.17
C VAL A 6 9.84 -9.21 3.53
N GLU A 7 8.72 -9.08 4.24
CA GLU A 7 7.91 -10.21 4.68
C GLU A 7 6.45 -9.80 4.84
N VAL A 8 5.52 -10.73 4.60
CA VAL A 8 4.10 -10.61 4.92
C VAL A 8 3.77 -11.67 5.96
N ARG A 9 3.21 -11.25 7.10
CA ARG A 9 2.81 -12.09 8.22
C ARG A 9 1.31 -12.02 8.46
N ASP A 10 0.78 -13.05 9.12
CA ASP A 10 -0.60 -13.13 9.61
C ASP A 10 -1.69 -12.99 8.54
N GLN A 11 -1.33 -13.10 7.26
CA GLN A 11 -2.30 -13.17 6.16
C GLN A 11 -2.93 -14.56 6.16
N THR A 12 -4.26 -14.60 6.17
CA THR A 12 -5.03 -15.84 6.05
C THR A 12 -5.83 -15.84 4.75
N GLY A 13 -5.89 -16.97 4.07
CA GLY A 13 -6.61 -17.12 2.81
C GLY A 13 -6.03 -16.31 1.64
N ALA A 14 -6.87 -16.01 0.66
CA ALA A 14 -6.49 -15.42 -0.61
C ALA A 14 -6.40 -13.88 -0.62
N TRP A 15 -6.59 -13.21 0.53
CA TRP A 15 -6.59 -11.74 0.64
C TRP A 15 -7.67 -11.05 -0.23
N ASP A 16 -8.90 -11.55 -0.12
CA ASP A 16 -10.04 -11.23 -0.98
C ASP A 16 -11.34 -10.95 -0.21
N ALA A 17 -11.26 -10.75 1.11
CA ALA A 17 -12.43 -10.44 1.93
C ALA A 17 -12.20 -9.24 2.85
N VAL A 18 -13.20 -8.35 2.91
CA VAL A 18 -13.22 -7.21 3.84
C VAL A 18 -13.08 -7.71 5.28
N GLY A 19 -12.27 -7.00 6.07
CA GLY A 19 -11.97 -7.33 7.47
C GLY A 19 -10.74 -8.23 7.63
N GLN A 20 -10.23 -8.86 6.57
CA GLN A 20 -8.94 -9.55 6.64
C GLN A 20 -7.82 -8.57 6.97
N THR A 21 -6.85 -9.04 7.76
CA THR A 21 -5.68 -8.24 8.16
C THR A 21 -4.38 -8.97 7.86
N ARG A 22 -3.31 -8.22 7.63
CA ARG A 22 -1.94 -8.76 7.55
C ARG A 22 -0.95 -7.76 8.11
N ALA A 23 0.23 -8.23 8.49
CA ALA A 23 1.34 -7.39 8.92
C ALA A 23 2.44 -7.42 7.86
N LEU A 24 2.84 -6.26 7.38
CA LEU A 24 4.04 -6.09 6.56
C LEU A 24 5.24 -5.88 7.47
N VAL A 25 6.30 -6.64 7.25
CA VAL A 25 7.61 -6.40 7.89
C VAL A 25 8.48 -5.63 6.93
N LEU A 26 9.13 -4.59 7.45
CA LEU A 26 9.97 -3.68 6.71
C LEU A 26 11.45 -4.00 6.93
N SER A 27 12.30 -3.62 5.98
CA SER A 27 13.74 -3.90 6.01
C SER A 27 14.49 -3.23 7.17
N ASP A 28 13.89 -2.25 7.85
CA ASP A 28 14.41 -1.62 9.08
C ASP A 28 13.94 -2.35 10.36
N GLY A 29 13.23 -3.48 10.21
CA GLY A 29 12.62 -4.23 11.31
C GLY A 29 11.27 -3.65 11.76
N GLY A 30 10.82 -2.53 11.19
CA GLY A 30 9.51 -1.95 11.44
C GLY A 30 8.39 -2.81 10.87
N THR A 31 7.16 -2.51 11.27
CA THR A 31 5.95 -3.20 10.84
C THR A 31 4.83 -2.22 10.53
N VAL A 32 3.93 -2.65 9.64
CA VAL A 32 2.68 -1.95 9.30
C VAL A 32 1.55 -2.96 9.24
N LYS A 33 0.43 -2.68 9.91
CA LYS A 33 -0.78 -3.50 9.82
C LYS A 33 -1.68 -2.99 8.72
N GLU A 34 -2.03 -3.86 7.78
CA GLU A 34 -3.01 -3.61 6.73
C GLU A 34 -4.34 -4.30 7.07
N THR A 35 -5.45 -3.60 6.84
CA THR A 35 -6.81 -4.14 7.00
C THR A 35 -7.61 -3.91 5.72
N LEU A 36 -8.12 -4.97 5.10
CA LEU A 36 -8.97 -4.85 3.91
C LEU A 36 -10.29 -4.18 4.24
N THR A 37 -10.61 -3.12 3.50
CA THR A 37 -11.83 -2.33 3.68
C THR A 37 -12.76 -2.38 2.46
N VAL A 38 -12.21 -2.64 1.26
CA VAL A 38 -13.00 -2.79 0.04
C VAL A 38 -12.43 -3.94 -0.78
N VAL A 39 -13.28 -4.89 -1.15
CA VAL A 39 -13.00 -5.92 -2.16
C VAL A 39 -14.24 -6.03 -3.05
N ASP A 40 -14.36 -5.10 -3.98
CA ASP A 40 -15.55 -4.95 -4.84
C ASP A 40 -15.14 -4.27 -6.15
N PRO A 41 -14.90 -5.04 -7.23
CA PRO A 41 -14.48 -4.50 -8.52
C PRO A 41 -15.38 -3.34 -8.98
N PRO A 42 -14.80 -2.24 -9.51
CA PRO A 42 -13.40 -2.07 -9.89
C PRO A 42 -12.47 -1.64 -8.74
N ARG A 43 -12.95 -1.65 -7.49
CA ARG A 43 -12.24 -1.09 -6.34
C ARG A 43 -11.68 -2.15 -5.40
N PHE A 44 -10.49 -1.88 -4.91
CA PHE A 44 -9.86 -2.67 -3.86
C PHE A 44 -9.11 -1.73 -2.92
N ALA A 45 -9.39 -1.77 -1.63
CA ALA A 45 -8.82 -0.81 -0.69
C ALA A 45 -8.51 -1.44 0.66
N TYR A 46 -7.47 -0.93 1.28
CA TYR A 46 -7.04 -1.31 2.62
C TYR A 46 -6.49 -0.11 3.39
N ASP A 47 -6.73 -0.13 4.70
CA ASP A 47 -6.20 0.87 5.61
C ASP A 47 -4.90 0.36 6.22
N LEU A 48 -3.93 1.27 6.34
CA LEU A 48 -2.64 1.05 6.98
C LEU A 48 -2.65 1.68 8.37
N SER A 49 -2.27 0.89 9.36
CA SER A 49 -2.33 1.26 10.78
C SER A 49 -1.15 0.65 11.53
N THR A 50 -1.00 1.04 12.81
CA THR A 50 0.00 0.46 13.72
C THR A 50 1.40 0.45 13.12
N PHE A 51 1.81 1.60 12.56
CA PHE A 51 3.17 1.78 12.07
C PHE A 51 4.16 1.71 13.24
N THR A 52 5.22 0.92 13.08
CA THR A 52 6.35 0.86 14.01
C THR A 52 7.66 1.23 13.29
N GLY A 53 8.79 1.22 14.02
CA GLY A 53 10.09 1.59 13.46
C GLY A 53 10.13 3.02 12.94
N PHE A 54 10.87 3.25 11.84
CA PHE A 54 11.05 4.59 11.28
C PHE A 54 9.72 5.29 10.97
N PHE A 55 8.78 4.60 10.32
CA PHE A 55 7.48 5.18 9.96
C PHE A 55 6.56 5.38 11.17
N GLY A 56 6.71 4.58 12.22
CA GLY A 56 5.94 4.72 13.46
C GLY A 56 6.14 6.07 14.16
N HIS A 57 7.25 6.76 13.92
CA HIS A 57 7.50 8.11 14.44
C HIS A 57 6.84 9.21 13.61
N LEU A 58 6.50 8.93 12.35
CA LEU A 58 6.14 9.95 11.34
C LEU A 58 4.66 9.87 10.94
N VAL A 59 4.12 8.66 10.82
CA VAL A 59 2.80 8.39 10.23
C VAL A 59 1.86 7.86 11.30
N ALA A 60 0.65 8.43 11.35
CA ALA A 60 -0.42 7.98 12.23
C ALA A 60 -1.26 6.87 11.59
N SER A 61 -1.64 7.07 10.34
CA SER A 61 -2.42 6.11 9.54
C SER A 61 -2.17 6.33 8.05
N GLY A 62 -2.57 5.37 7.24
CA GLY A 62 -2.62 5.51 5.79
C GLY A 62 -3.79 4.76 5.19
N ARG A 63 -4.04 5.02 3.91
CA ARG A 63 -5.04 4.33 3.11
C ARG A 63 -4.46 4.09 1.71
N SER A 64 -4.67 2.89 1.21
CA SER A 64 -4.31 2.49 -0.15
C SER A 64 -5.57 2.11 -0.90
N GLU A 65 -5.72 2.67 -2.09
CA GLU A 65 -6.87 2.45 -2.96
C GLU A 65 -6.39 2.07 -4.34
N TRP A 66 -6.81 0.90 -4.79
CA TRP A 66 -6.68 0.41 -6.14
C TRP A 66 -8.00 0.58 -6.86
N ARG A 67 -7.91 1.05 -8.10
CA ARG A 67 -9.00 1.06 -9.05
C ARG A 67 -8.51 0.46 -10.36
N VAL A 68 -9.19 -0.59 -10.82
CA VAL A 68 -8.87 -1.28 -12.07
C VAL A 68 -10.10 -1.20 -12.96
N ASP A 69 -10.07 -0.27 -13.91
CA ASP A 69 -11.17 -0.07 -14.85
C ASP A 69 -10.86 -0.78 -16.17
N PRO A 70 -11.86 -1.47 -16.78
CA PRO A 70 -11.67 -2.08 -18.09
C PRO A 70 -11.56 -1.00 -19.17
N GLU A 71 -10.64 -1.18 -20.12
CA GLU A 71 -10.52 -0.33 -21.31
C GLU A 71 -10.73 -1.15 -22.59
N ARG A 72 -10.79 -0.47 -23.75
CA ARG A 72 -10.93 -1.14 -25.05
C ARG A 72 -9.82 -2.17 -25.29
N GLU A 73 -8.61 -1.87 -24.83
CA GLU A 73 -7.45 -2.75 -24.87
C GLU A 73 -6.85 -2.83 -23.45
N GLY A 74 -7.14 -3.92 -22.73
CA GLY A 74 -6.60 -4.16 -21.39
C GLY A 74 -7.37 -3.44 -20.28
N SER A 75 -6.64 -2.83 -19.35
CA SER A 75 -7.21 -2.18 -18.17
C SER A 75 -6.35 -1.00 -17.73
N SER A 76 -6.97 0.07 -17.24
CA SER A 76 -6.26 1.12 -16.52
C SER A 76 -6.22 0.81 -15.03
N ILE A 77 -5.06 1.07 -14.44
CA ILE A 77 -4.81 0.85 -13.02
C ILE A 77 -4.47 2.20 -12.39
N ALA A 78 -5.30 2.64 -11.45
CA ALA A 78 -5.00 3.76 -10.57
C ALA A 78 -4.72 3.23 -9.16
N TRP A 79 -3.55 3.57 -8.63
CA TRP A 79 -3.14 3.20 -7.27
C TRP A 79 -2.79 4.43 -6.47
N THR A 80 -3.65 4.75 -5.50
CA THR A 80 -3.55 5.97 -4.68
C THR A 80 -3.19 5.61 -3.25
N TYR A 81 -2.24 6.37 -2.70
CA TYR A 81 -1.89 6.33 -1.29
C TYR A 81 -2.17 7.68 -0.62
N THR A 82 -2.83 7.63 0.51
CA THR A 82 -3.05 8.77 1.40
C THR A 82 -2.47 8.44 2.76
N PHE A 83 -1.67 9.34 3.33
CA PHE A 83 -1.09 9.17 4.66
C PHE A 83 -1.44 10.35 5.56
N THR A 84 -1.80 10.03 6.79
CA THR A 84 -1.99 11.00 7.86
C THR A 84 -0.71 11.06 8.67
N ALA A 85 0.00 12.18 8.61
CA ALA A 85 1.19 12.39 9.42
C ALA A 85 0.83 12.60 10.89
N LYS A 86 1.77 12.26 11.80
CA LYS A 86 1.68 12.67 13.20
C LYS A 86 1.88 14.18 13.34
N PRO A 87 1.40 14.81 14.43
CA PRO A 87 1.61 16.23 14.68
C PRO A 87 3.08 16.64 14.57
N GLY A 88 3.36 17.71 13.83
CA GLY A 88 4.72 18.22 13.60
C GLY A 88 5.49 17.57 12.43
N TRP A 89 5.03 16.42 11.91
CA TRP A 89 5.76 15.68 10.87
C TRP A 89 5.22 15.84 9.45
N GLY A 90 4.16 16.64 9.25
CA GLY A 90 3.47 16.78 7.96
C GLY A 90 4.40 17.13 6.79
N LEU A 91 5.29 18.11 6.95
CA LEU A 91 6.23 18.52 5.89
C LEU A 91 7.26 17.44 5.58
N VAL A 92 7.76 16.73 6.60
CA VAL A 92 8.74 15.65 6.43
C VAL A 92 8.09 14.46 5.71
N VAL A 93 6.90 14.07 6.13
CA VAL A 93 6.13 13.00 5.46
C VAL A 93 5.83 13.39 4.01
N ALA A 94 5.39 14.61 3.75
CA ALA A 94 5.15 15.09 2.38
C ALA A 94 6.42 15.06 1.52
N ALA A 95 7.57 15.47 2.08
CA ALA A 95 8.86 15.41 1.39
C ALA A 95 9.27 13.96 1.06
N ILE A 96 9.14 13.04 2.02
CA ILE A 96 9.39 11.61 1.81
C ILE A 96 8.50 11.04 0.71
N LEU A 97 7.20 11.33 0.77
CA LEU A 97 6.24 10.84 -0.22
C LEU A 97 6.56 11.34 -1.62
N ARG A 98 6.93 12.62 -1.74
CA ARG A 98 7.24 13.23 -3.03
C ARG A 98 8.57 12.78 -3.60
N LEU A 99 9.61 12.70 -2.79
CA LEU A 99 11.00 12.51 -3.25
C LEU A 99 11.41 11.04 -3.35
N ALA A 100 10.85 10.16 -2.50
CA ALA A 100 11.27 8.77 -2.44
C ALA A 100 10.14 7.80 -2.78
N TRP A 101 8.94 8.01 -2.23
CA TRP A 101 7.81 7.10 -2.47
C TRP A 101 7.26 7.19 -3.89
N ALA A 102 6.89 8.38 -4.36
CA ALA A 102 6.28 8.55 -5.68
C ALA A 102 7.15 8.06 -6.86
N PRO A 103 8.49 8.25 -6.86
CA PRO A 103 9.36 7.64 -7.88
C PRO A 103 9.43 6.11 -7.76
N TYR A 104 9.51 5.58 -6.53
CA TYR A 104 9.51 4.14 -6.28
C TYR A 104 8.22 3.49 -6.81
N MET A 105 7.05 4.06 -6.48
CA MET A 105 5.74 3.58 -6.93
C MET A 105 5.64 3.53 -8.45
N ARG A 106 6.11 4.58 -9.13
CA ARG A 106 6.16 4.63 -10.60
C ARG A 106 7.03 3.54 -11.21
N ARG A 107 8.08 3.10 -10.50
CA ARG A 107 8.98 2.04 -10.95
C ARG A 107 8.39 0.64 -10.75
N VAL A 108 7.66 0.41 -9.65
CA VAL A 108 7.15 -0.94 -9.32
C VAL A 108 5.80 -1.26 -9.95
N LEU A 109 4.96 -0.26 -10.21
CA LEU A 109 3.61 -0.48 -10.75
C LEU A 109 3.61 -1.27 -12.08
N PRO A 110 4.49 -1.00 -13.07
CA PRO A 110 4.51 -1.79 -14.29
C PRO A 110 4.86 -3.27 -14.08
N ALA A 111 5.77 -3.57 -13.16
CA ALA A 111 6.14 -4.95 -12.83
C ALA A 111 4.99 -5.70 -12.16
N ILE A 112 4.24 -5.02 -11.28
CA ILE A 112 3.03 -5.59 -10.67
C ILE A 112 1.97 -5.86 -11.73
N ALA A 113 1.70 -4.88 -12.61
CA ALA A 113 0.73 -5.03 -13.70
C ALA A 113 1.09 -6.18 -14.65
N ALA A 114 2.38 -6.39 -14.92
CA ALA A 114 2.85 -7.50 -15.75
C ALA A 114 2.74 -8.88 -15.06
N SER A 115 2.70 -8.92 -13.73
CA SER A 115 2.55 -10.17 -12.96
C SER A 115 1.11 -10.69 -12.87
N THR A 116 0.14 -9.88 -13.31
CA THR A 116 -1.28 -10.26 -13.29
C THR A 116 -1.56 -11.33 -14.35
N THR A 117 -2.12 -12.46 -13.93
CA THR A 117 -2.60 -13.51 -14.84
C THR A 117 -4.08 -13.31 -15.12
N PRO A 118 -4.58 -13.49 -16.37
CA PRO A 118 -6.01 -13.48 -16.64
C PRO A 118 -6.73 -14.51 -15.77
N ARG A 119 -7.82 -14.11 -15.11
CA ARG A 119 -8.68 -15.04 -14.38
C ARG A 119 -9.45 -15.85 -15.42
N ALA A 120 -9.21 -17.17 -15.46
CA ALA A 120 -9.88 -18.11 -16.35
C ALA A 120 -11.37 -18.27 -16.02
#